data_AF-A0A7S2XWY8-F1
#
_entry.id   AF-A0A7S2XWY8-F1
#
_cell.length_a   1.000
_cell.length_b   1.000
_cell.length_c   1.000
_cell.angle_alpha   90.00
_cell.angle_beta   90.00
_cell.angle_gamma   90.00
#
_symmetry.space_group_name_H-M   'P 1'
#
loop_
_entity.id
_entity.type
_entity.pdbx_description
1 polymer ?
#
loop_
_entity_poly.entity_id
_entity_poly.type
_entity_poly.pdbx_seq_one_letter_code
_entity_poly.pdbx_strand_id
1 'polypeptide(L)'
;GLPSAARGKGKGKGGGVGPAVPLLALSSLFVLMEDHGLEYEGFFGALYSLLGRAGIQYAAQRRRLLRLVHRCLRSALLPVQTRAAYLKRASASALASPPAGSLWALGLLLHHLPQHPQLLPLLHQPKPRGSGSGSEKSGTDGFRALEADPSQANAMESSLWELTVL
;
A
#
# COMPACT_ATOMS: atom_id res chain seq x y z
N GLY A 1 -10.17 -50.47 -1.88
CA GLY A 1 -9.67 -49.86 -3.12
C GLY A 1 -9.05 -48.53 -2.80
N LEU A 2 -7.73 -48.42 -2.94
CA LEU A 2 -7.00 -47.15 -2.87
C LEU A 2 -6.98 -46.51 -4.26
N PRO A 3 -7.18 -45.19 -4.33
CA PRO A 3 -6.48 -44.34 -5.29
C PRO A 3 -5.81 -43.17 -4.55
N SER A 4 -4.81 -42.46 -5.04
CA SER A 4 -3.86 -42.59 -6.14
C SER A 4 -3.06 -41.30 -6.03
N ALA A 5 -1.75 -41.41 -5.78
CA ALA A 5 -0.86 -40.26 -5.76
C ALA A 5 -0.63 -39.73 -7.19
N ALA A 6 -0.92 -38.45 -7.43
CA ALA A 6 -0.35 -37.65 -8.52
C ALA A 6 -0.56 -36.16 -8.17
N ARG A 7 0.48 -35.44 -7.77
CA ARG A 7 1.43 -34.72 -8.64
C ARG A 7 0.90 -33.33 -9.02
N GLY A 8 1.51 -32.33 -8.39
CA GLY A 8 1.30 -30.92 -8.70
C GLY A 8 2.13 -29.97 -7.84
N LYS A 9 3.37 -30.32 -7.47
CA LYS A 9 4.32 -29.37 -6.87
C LYS A 9 4.82 -28.41 -7.95
N GLY A 10 4.06 -27.33 -8.19
CA GLY A 10 4.54 -26.13 -8.87
C GLY A 10 5.48 -25.35 -7.96
N LYS A 11 6.70 -25.86 -7.74
CA LYS A 11 7.79 -25.11 -7.10
C LYS A 11 8.33 -24.11 -8.12
N GLY A 12 7.67 -22.96 -8.24
CA GLY A 12 8.24 -21.77 -8.86
C GLY A 12 9.39 -21.25 -8.00
N LYS A 13 10.61 -21.73 -8.26
CA LYS A 13 11.84 -21.09 -7.78
C LYS A 13 11.93 -19.70 -8.43
N GLY A 14 11.32 -18.69 -7.81
CA GLY A 14 11.64 -17.29 -8.10
C GLY A 14 13.01 -17.00 -7.52
N GLY A 15 14.03 -16.90 -8.39
CA GLY A 15 15.37 -16.47 -8.01
C GLY A 15 15.27 -15.17 -7.20
N GLY A 16 15.91 -15.15 -6.03
CA GLY A 16 15.87 -14.05 -5.08
C GLY A 16 16.55 -12.80 -5.62
N VAL A 17 15.85 -12.10 -6.50
CA VAL A 17 16.19 -10.74 -6.90
C VAL A 17 15.96 -9.87 -5.66
N GLY A 18 17.06 -9.39 -5.06
CA GLY A 18 17.01 -8.52 -3.90
C GLY A 18 16.14 -7.27 -4.16
N PRO A 19 15.60 -6.63 -3.10
CA PRO A 19 14.63 -5.53 -3.23
C PRO A 19 15.14 -4.32 -4.03
N ALA A 20 16.45 -4.21 -4.25
CA ALA A 20 17.08 -3.14 -4.99
C ALA A 20 16.77 -3.16 -6.50
N VAL A 21 16.79 -4.33 -7.15
CA VAL A 21 16.60 -4.42 -8.60
C VAL A 21 15.19 -3.99 -9.04
N PRO A 22 14.07 -4.46 -8.44
CA PRO A 22 12.74 -3.99 -8.85
C PRO A 22 12.53 -2.51 -8.54
N LEU A 23 13.14 -1.99 -7.47
CA LEU A 23 13.09 -0.56 -7.17
C LEU A 23 13.79 0.28 -8.24
N LEU A 24 14.98 -0.13 -8.65
CA LEU A 24 15.74 0.56 -9.69
C LEU A 24 14.97 0.54 -11.02
N ALA A 25 14.45 -0.61 -11.42
CA ALA A 25 13.63 -0.76 -12.61
C ALA A 25 12.37 0.11 -12.58
N LEU A 26 11.62 0.12 -11.47
CA LEU A 26 10.44 0.97 -11.31
C LEU A 26 10.79 2.46 -11.34
N SER A 27 11.97 2.84 -10.83
CA SER A 27 12.38 4.24 -10.85
C SER A 27 12.79 4.74 -12.24
N SER A 28 13.45 3.91 -13.06
CA SER A 28 13.67 4.26 -14.46
C SER A 28 12.36 4.26 -15.22
N LEU A 29 11.49 3.28 -14.98
CA LEU A 29 10.19 3.20 -15.64
C LEU A 29 9.34 4.43 -15.31
N PHE A 30 9.30 4.89 -14.06
CA PHE A 30 8.60 6.11 -13.68
C PHE A 30 9.07 7.35 -14.47
N VAL A 31 10.38 7.49 -14.71
CA VAL A 31 10.93 8.57 -15.55
C VAL A 31 10.45 8.44 -16.99
N LEU A 32 10.45 7.22 -17.55
CA LEU A 32 9.90 6.97 -18.89
C LEU A 32 8.40 7.29 -18.98
N MET A 33 7.62 6.98 -17.95
CA MET A 33 6.20 7.32 -17.90
C MET A 33 5.99 8.83 -17.88
N GLU A 34 6.79 9.57 -17.11
CA GLU A 34 6.65 11.01 -16.92
C GLU A 34 7.15 11.81 -18.13
N ASP A 35 8.31 11.45 -18.69
CA ASP A 35 8.96 12.21 -19.76
C ASP A 35 8.48 11.79 -21.16
N HIS A 36 8.08 10.52 -21.33
CA HIS A 36 7.69 9.97 -22.64
C HIS A 36 6.21 9.56 -22.71
N GLY A 37 5.41 9.81 -21.67
CA GLY A 37 3.97 9.50 -21.66
C GLY A 37 3.65 8.01 -21.78
N LEU A 38 4.59 7.14 -21.38
CA LEU A 38 4.43 5.70 -21.49
C LEU A 38 3.52 5.19 -20.37
N GLU A 39 2.48 4.44 -20.70
CA GLU A 39 1.57 3.85 -19.71
C GLU A 39 1.94 2.37 -19.46
N TYR A 40 2.01 1.96 -18.19
CA TYR A 40 2.28 0.58 -17.80
C TYR A 40 1.18 0.08 -16.86
N GLU A 41 0.37 -0.88 -17.33
CA GLU A 41 -0.85 -1.34 -16.64
C GLU A 41 -0.61 -2.04 -15.29
N GLY A 42 0.63 -2.36 -14.92
CA GLY A 42 0.97 -2.97 -13.64
C GLY A 42 1.74 -2.07 -12.67
N PHE A 43 1.94 -0.79 -12.99
CA PHE A 43 2.90 0.05 -12.26
C PHE A 43 2.53 0.20 -10.79
N PHE A 44 1.27 0.54 -10.53
CA PHE A 44 0.78 0.76 -9.18
C PHE A 44 0.65 -0.54 -8.39
N GLY A 45 0.38 -1.69 -9.00
CA GLY A 45 0.42 -2.98 -8.30
C GLY A 45 1.85 -3.35 -7.87
N ALA A 46 2.82 -3.16 -8.77
CA ALA A 46 4.23 -3.44 -8.51
C ALA A 46 4.80 -2.52 -7.43
N LEU A 47 4.49 -1.22 -7.48
CA LEU A 47 4.91 -0.25 -6.47
C LEU A 47 4.25 -0.52 -5.11
N TYR A 48 2.97 -0.88 -5.09
CA TYR A 48 2.24 -1.23 -3.87
C TYR A 48 2.79 -2.50 -3.21
N SER A 49 3.11 -3.52 -4.02
CA SER A 49 3.77 -4.75 -3.57
C SER A 49 5.18 -4.49 -3.03
N LEU A 50 5.90 -3.52 -3.62
CA LEU A 50 7.21 -3.10 -3.17
C LEU A 50 7.13 -2.42 -1.80
N LEU A 51 6.16 -1.52 -1.58
CA LEU A 51 5.98 -0.83 -0.31
C LEU A 51 5.71 -1.79 0.86
N GLY A 52 4.99 -2.89 0.62
CA GLY A 52 4.66 -3.88 1.65
C GLY A 52 5.81 -4.78 2.08
N ARG A 53 6.90 -4.86 1.28
CA ARG A 53 8.05 -5.70 1.62
C ARG A 53 8.90 -5.02 2.71
N ALA A 54 8.79 -5.51 3.94
CA ALA A 54 9.51 -5.02 5.12
C ALA A 54 11.01 -4.80 4.89
N GLY A 55 11.66 -5.62 4.05
CA GLY A 55 13.08 -5.50 3.73
C GLY A 55 13.52 -4.17 3.11
N ILE A 56 12.62 -3.40 2.48
CA ILE A 56 13.00 -2.11 1.86
C ILE A 56 13.13 -0.98 2.88
N GLN A 57 12.43 -1.06 4.00
CA GLN A 57 12.57 -0.05 5.05
C GLN A 57 13.98 -0.04 5.66
N TYR A 58 14.63 -1.21 5.66
CA TYR A 58 16.00 -1.40 6.12
C TYR A 58 17.05 -1.28 5.01
N ALA A 59 16.62 -1.19 3.74
CA ALA A 59 17.54 -1.11 2.61
C ALA A 59 18.13 0.30 2.44
N ALA A 60 19.38 0.38 1.98
CA ALA A 60 20.06 1.65 1.68
C ALA A 60 19.28 2.53 0.66
N GLN A 61 18.53 1.90 -0.23
CA GLN A 61 17.78 2.58 -1.28
C GLN A 61 16.41 3.12 -0.85
N ARG A 62 16.04 3.04 0.44
CA ARG A 62 14.75 3.54 0.95
C ARG A 62 14.42 4.95 0.47
N ARG A 63 15.37 5.90 0.55
CA ARG A 63 15.17 7.30 0.12
C ARG A 63 14.68 7.42 -1.34
N ARG A 64 15.10 6.51 -2.22
CA ARG A 64 14.66 6.50 -3.63
C ARG A 64 13.23 6.00 -3.75
N LEU A 65 12.87 4.91 -3.04
CA LEU A 65 11.48 4.44 -2.97
C LEU A 65 10.57 5.51 -2.41
N LEU A 66 10.93 6.09 -1.26
CA LEU A 66 10.12 7.08 -0.57
C LEU A 66 9.86 8.32 -1.44
N ARG A 67 10.88 8.79 -2.18
CA ARG A 67 10.72 9.90 -3.14
C ARG A 67 9.83 9.52 -4.32
N LEU A 68 9.98 8.30 -4.85
CA LEU A 68 9.16 7.82 -5.95
C LEU A 68 7.69 7.71 -5.52
N VAL A 69 7.40 7.12 -4.36
CA VAL A 69 6.03 7.03 -3.81
C VAL A 69 5.45 8.42 -3.59
N HIS A 70 6.19 9.33 -2.97
CA HIS A 70 5.74 10.71 -2.77
C HIS A 70 5.38 11.41 -4.09
N ARG A 71 6.23 11.26 -5.12
CA ARG A 71 5.98 11.85 -6.45
C ARG A 71 4.78 11.20 -7.13
N CYS A 72 4.63 9.88 -7.02
CA CYS A 72 3.47 9.14 -7.53
C CYS A 72 2.16 9.60 -6.87
N LEU A 73 2.13 9.68 -5.54
CA LEU A 73 0.91 10.06 -4.80
C LEU A 73 0.52 11.53 -5.02
N ARG A 74 1.50 12.39 -5.30
CA ARG A 74 1.28 13.80 -5.70
C ARG A 74 0.69 13.93 -7.10
N SER A 75 0.85 12.94 -7.98
CA SER A 75 0.24 12.97 -9.31
C SER A 75 -1.30 12.91 -9.20
N ALA A 76 -1.98 13.71 -10.02
CA ALA A 76 -3.45 13.85 -9.99
C ALA A 76 -4.18 12.65 -10.62
N LEU A 77 -3.47 11.75 -11.30
CA LEU A 77 -4.03 10.66 -12.11
C LEU A 77 -4.54 9.47 -11.27
N LEU A 78 -4.37 9.50 -9.95
CA LEU A 78 -4.65 8.36 -9.08
C LEU A 78 -6.11 8.34 -8.57
N PRO A 79 -6.83 7.22 -8.77
CA PRO A 79 -8.11 6.98 -8.11
C PRO A 79 -7.97 7.02 -6.58
N VAL A 80 -8.97 7.59 -5.91
CA VAL A 80 -8.93 7.79 -4.45
C VAL A 80 -8.78 6.49 -3.67
N GLN A 81 -9.37 5.39 -4.16
CA GLN A 81 -9.22 4.06 -3.56
C GLN A 81 -7.76 3.60 -3.52
N THR A 82 -7.02 3.79 -4.62
CA THR A 82 -5.61 3.41 -4.69
C THR A 82 -4.78 4.27 -3.74
N ARG A 83 -5.03 5.58 -3.71
CA ARG A 83 -4.36 6.50 -2.78
C ARG A 83 -4.60 6.10 -1.32
N ALA A 84 -5.84 5.76 -0.97
CA ALA A 84 -6.18 5.24 0.36
C ALA A 84 -5.39 3.97 0.69
N ALA A 85 -5.32 3.01 -0.24
CA ALA A 85 -4.57 1.77 -0.05
C ALA A 85 -3.07 2.02 0.19
N TYR A 86 -2.46 2.93 -0.58
CA TYR A 86 -1.07 3.32 -0.38
C TYR A 86 -0.82 3.93 1.00
N LEU A 87 -1.68 4.85 1.42
CA LEU A 87 -1.58 5.50 2.73
C LEU A 87 -1.75 4.50 3.87
N LYS A 88 -2.74 3.61 3.76
CA LYS A 88 -3.02 2.56 4.75
C LYS A 88 -1.89 1.52 4.82
N ARG A 89 -1.33 1.11 3.68
CA ARG A 89 -0.15 0.24 3.67
C ARG A 89 1.07 0.97 4.23
N ALA A 90 1.24 2.27 3.96
CA ALA A 90 2.33 3.05 4.54
C ALA A 90 2.22 3.13 6.07
N SER A 91 1.03 3.37 6.63
CA SER A 91 0.80 3.39 8.09
C SER A 91 1.03 2.02 8.72
N ALA A 92 0.54 0.94 8.11
CA ALA A 92 0.80 -0.43 8.57
C ALA A 92 2.30 -0.77 8.54
N SER A 93 2.99 -0.35 7.47
CA SER A 93 4.43 -0.57 7.33
C SER A 93 5.23 0.26 8.36
N ALA A 94 4.71 1.42 8.79
CA ALA A 94 5.37 2.28 9.78
C ALA A 94 5.48 1.62 11.17
N LEU A 95 4.53 0.75 11.54
CA LEU A 95 4.57 0.01 12.80
C LEU A 95 5.76 -0.97 12.90
N ALA A 96 6.18 -1.53 11.77
CA ALA A 96 7.34 -2.41 11.69
C ALA A 96 8.66 -1.65 11.45
N SER A 97 8.58 -0.36 11.11
CA SER A 97 9.70 0.44 10.65
C SER A 97 10.55 1.00 11.80
N PRO A 98 11.85 1.27 11.58
CA PRO A 98 12.60 2.19 12.44
C PRO A 98 11.93 3.59 12.50
N PRO A 99 12.18 4.39 13.55
CA PRO A 99 11.51 5.68 13.79
C PRO A 99 11.66 6.68 12.64
N ALA A 100 12.77 6.62 11.89
CA ALA A 100 12.96 7.45 10.71
C ALA A 100 11.97 7.16 9.57
N GLY A 101 11.50 5.91 9.43
CA GLY A 101 10.51 5.54 8.41
C GLY A 101 9.07 5.81 8.86
N SER A 102 8.77 5.72 10.16
CA SER A 102 7.45 6.11 10.68
C SER A 102 7.20 7.61 10.53
N LEU A 103 8.19 8.46 10.81
CA LEU A 103 8.10 9.90 10.56
C LEU A 103 7.82 10.25 9.10
N TRP A 104 8.39 9.49 8.16
CA TRP A 104 8.11 9.67 6.75
C TRP A 104 6.67 9.29 6.38
N ALA A 105 6.19 8.15 6.88
CA ALA A 105 4.81 7.72 6.65
C ALA A 105 3.81 8.73 7.22
N LEU A 106 4.10 9.26 8.42
CA LEU A 106 3.33 10.33 9.04
C LEU A 106 3.33 11.60 8.19
N GLY A 107 4.50 12.04 7.72
CA GLY A 107 4.63 13.19 6.83
C GLY A 107 3.83 13.04 5.53
N LEU A 108 3.84 11.85 4.93
CA LEU A 108 3.01 11.54 3.76
C LEU A 108 1.52 11.67 4.06
N LEU A 109 1.07 11.06 5.16
CA LEU A 109 -0.33 11.08 5.57
C LEU A 109 -0.79 12.52 5.79
N LEU A 110 -0.05 13.28 6.60
CA LEU A 110 -0.37 14.67 6.92
C LEU A 110 -0.30 15.60 5.70
N HIS A 111 0.53 15.29 4.69
CA HIS A 111 0.56 16.06 3.45
C HIS A 111 -0.68 15.81 2.58
N HIS A 112 -1.10 14.55 2.43
CA HIS A 112 -2.14 14.17 1.47
C HIS A 112 -3.57 14.21 2.03
N LEU A 113 -3.77 13.93 3.31
CA LEU A 113 -5.10 13.95 3.94
C LEU A 113 -5.84 15.30 3.79
N PRO A 114 -5.23 16.47 4.06
CA PRO A 114 -5.94 17.75 3.90
C PRO A 114 -6.19 18.11 2.44
N GLN A 115 -5.40 17.60 1.50
CA GLN A 115 -5.56 17.86 0.06
C GLN A 115 -6.73 17.07 -0.55
N HIS A 116 -7.16 15.99 0.11
CA HIS A 116 -8.18 15.09 -0.42
C HIS A 116 -9.27 14.82 0.62
N PRO A 117 -10.36 15.60 0.62
CA PRO A 117 -11.44 15.43 1.61
C PRO A 117 -12.10 14.04 1.54
N GLN A 118 -12.00 13.37 0.39
CA GLN A 118 -12.50 12.01 0.20
C GLN A 118 -11.75 10.96 1.04
N LEU A 119 -10.56 11.26 1.56
CA LEU A 119 -9.79 10.36 2.44
C LEU A 119 -10.07 10.60 3.93
N LEU A 120 -10.76 11.68 4.29
CA LEU A 120 -11.08 12.00 5.69
C LEU A 120 -11.89 10.92 6.41
N PRO A 121 -12.80 10.16 5.76
CA PRO A 121 -13.48 9.02 6.40
C PRO A 121 -12.53 7.97 6.99
N LEU A 122 -11.27 7.88 6.52
CA LEU A 122 -10.25 6.99 7.08
C LEU A 122 -9.77 7.42 8.47
N LEU A 123 -9.78 8.72 8.75
CA LEU A 123 -9.41 9.28 10.06
C LEU A 123 -10.61 9.25 11.01
N HIS A 124 -11.77 9.63 10.51
CA HIS A 124 -12.98 9.73 11.28
C HIS A 124 -14.11 9.07 10.51
N GLN A 125 -14.50 7.86 10.93
CA GLN A 125 -15.73 7.26 10.48
C GLN A 125 -16.86 7.85 11.31
N PRO A 126 -17.73 8.73 10.76
CA PRO A 126 -18.90 9.17 11.48
C PRO A 126 -19.83 7.96 11.61
N LYS A 127 -19.78 7.28 12.76
CA LYS A 127 -20.82 6.30 13.09
C LYS A 127 -22.15 7.06 13.09
N PRO A 128 -23.13 6.69 12.25
CA PRO A 128 -24.42 7.35 12.28
C PRO A 128 -25.02 7.14 13.68
N ARG A 129 -25.10 8.23 14.45
CA ARG A 129 -25.82 8.28 15.73
C ARG A 129 -27.31 8.09 15.40
N GLY A 130 -27.80 6.85 15.41
CA GLY A 130 -29.25 6.59 15.32
C GLY A 130 -29.73 5.55 14.31
N SER A 131 -28.99 4.49 14.01
CA SER A 131 -29.58 3.31 13.36
C SER A 131 -29.41 2.09 14.27
N GLY A 132 -30.45 1.82 15.05
CA GLY A 132 -30.65 0.52 15.67
C GLY A 132 -31.03 -0.48 14.58
N SER A 133 -30.06 -1.23 14.08
CA SER A 133 -30.29 -2.45 13.31
C SER A 133 -29.04 -3.31 13.39
N GLY A 134 -29.20 -4.52 13.90
CA GLY A 134 -28.13 -5.43 14.27
C GLY A 134 -27.26 -5.83 13.09
N SER A 135 -26.01 -5.39 13.11
CA SER A 135 -24.89 -6.28 12.88
C SER A 135 -23.67 -5.67 13.56
N GLU A 136 -23.44 -6.09 14.80
CA GLU A 136 -22.12 -6.03 15.43
C GLU A 136 -21.18 -6.95 14.63
N LYS A 137 -20.84 -6.57 13.40
CA LYS A 137 -19.64 -7.10 12.77
C LYS A 137 -18.49 -6.41 13.49
N SER A 138 -18.08 -7.09 14.56
CA SER A 138 -16.80 -6.99 15.28
C SER A 138 -15.79 -6.11 14.56
N GLY A 139 -15.14 -5.19 15.28
CA GLY A 139 -14.13 -4.23 14.79
C GLY A 139 -12.96 -4.85 14.05
N THR A 140 -13.24 -5.46 12.91
CA THR A 140 -12.35 -6.08 11.96
C THR A 140 -12.19 -5.07 10.84
N ASP A 141 -11.01 -4.49 10.79
CA ASP A 141 -10.59 -3.59 9.72
C ASP A 141 -10.80 -4.30 8.36
N GLY A 142 -11.56 -3.68 7.45
CA GLY A 142 -11.83 -4.20 6.10
C GLY A 142 -10.60 -4.22 5.18
N PHE A 143 -9.46 -3.69 5.64
CA PHE A 143 -8.23 -3.63 4.87
C PHE A 143 -7.59 -5.00 4.62
N ARG A 144 -7.36 -5.33 3.35
CA ARG A 144 -6.66 -6.54 2.93
C ARG A 144 -5.16 -6.28 2.77
N ALA A 145 -4.40 -6.51 3.84
CA ALA A 145 -2.96 -6.26 3.86
C ALA A 145 -2.13 -7.14 2.91
N LEU A 146 -2.62 -8.33 2.54
CA LEU A 146 -1.92 -9.27 1.66
C LEU A 146 -2.19 -9.05 0.17
N GLU A 147 -3.13 -8.16 -0.17
CA GLU A 147 -3.54 -7.93 -1.55
C GLU A 147 -2.42 -7.26 -2.35
N ALA A 148 -2.20 -7.69 -3.60
CA ALA A 148 -1.18 -7.08 -4.47
C ALA A 148 -1.71 -5.88 -5.24
N ASP A 149 -3.04 -5.83 -5.43
CA ASP A 149 -3.72 -4.77 -6.15
C ASP A 149 -4.27 -3.69 -5.20
N PRO A 150 -3.87 -2.42 -5.38
CA PRO A 150 -4.30 -1.35 -4.46
C PRO A 150 -5.80 -1.03 -4.58
N SER A 151 -6.45 -1.33 -5.71
CA SER A 151 -7.89 -1.15 -5.88
C SER A 151 -8.72 -2.16 -5.09
N GLN A 152 -8.21 -3.38 -4.89
CA GLN A 152 -8.90 -4.47 -4.20
C GLN A 152 -8.59 -4.54 -2.69
N ALA A 153 -7.71 -3.67 -2.20
CA ALA A 153 -7.28 -3.66 -0.81
C ALA A 153 -8.37 -3.19 0.19
N ASN A 154 -9.51 -2.67 -0.31
CA ASN A 154 -10.64 -2.16 0.48
C ASN A 154 -10.25 -1.14 1.56
N ALA A 155 -9.21 -0.34 1.31
CA ALA A 155 -8.70 0.61 2.29
C ALA A 155 -9.71 1.70 2.66
N MET A 156 -10.65 2.07 1.78
CA MET A 156 -11.68 3.07 2.07
C MET A 156 -12.65 2.65 3.19
N GLU A 157 -12.81 1.35 3.42
CA GLU A 157 -13.66 0.80 4.48
C GLU A 157 -12.88 0.64 5.80
N SER A 158 -11.59 0.96 5.81
CA SER A 158 -10.71 0.88 6.97
C SER A 158 -10.64 2.18 7.78
N SER A 159 -10.05 2.09 8.97
CA SER A 159 -9.66 3.24 9.79
C SER A 159 -8.15 3.27 9.97
N LEU A 160 -7.52 4.45 10.01
CA LEU A 160 -6.07 4.62 10.20
C LEU A 160 -5.67 4.53 11.69
N TRP A 161 -6.03 3.42 12.35
CA TRP A 161 -5.71 3.23 13.76
C TRP A 161 -4.20 3.13 14.03
N GLU A 162 -3.38 2.76 13.04
CA GLU A 162 -1.93 2.66 13.21
C GLU A 162 -1.31 4.01 13.60
N LEU A 163 -1.91 5.13 13.19
CA LEU A 163 -1.47 6.47 13.58
C LEU A 163 -1.63 6.75 15.07
N THR A 164 -2.57 6.10 15.74
CA THR A 164 -2.75 6.27 17.19
C THR A 164 -1.73 5.49 18.02
N VAL A 165 -1.06 4.52 17.40
CA VAL A 165 -0.07 3.65 18.05
C VAL A 165 1.36 4.13 17.83
N LEU A 166 1.61 4.85 16.72
CA LEU A 166 2.88 5.53 16.44
C LEU A 166 3.15 6.68 17.41
#